data_AF-A0A1V3XID0-F1
#
_entry.id   AF-A0A1V3XID0-F1
#
_cell.length_a   1.000
_cell.length_b   1.000
_cell.length_c   1.000
_cell.angle_alpha   90.00
_cell.angle_beta   90.00
_cell.angle_gamma   90.00
#
_symmetry.space_group_name_H-M   'P 1'
#
loop_
_entity.id
_entity.type
_entity.pdbx_description
1 polymer ?
#
loop_
_entity_poly.entity_id
_entity_poly.type
_entity_poly.pdbx_seq_one_letter_code
_entity_poly.pdbx_strand_id
1 'polypeptide(L)'
;MAAGRWVGRGDKEGGDGAAVDAIRELVNSVSMRGVVVIGEGEKDDAPMLYNGEEVGNGDGPECDFAVDPIDGTTLMSKGMPNAISVLAVADRGAMFDPSAVFYMNKIAVGPDAAHVLDITAPISENIRAVAKVKELSVRDMTVCILDRPRHAQLIHDVRATGARIRLITDGDVAGAISACRPESGTDMLAGIGGTRRASSPPRRSGAWAGHPGPAGAQGRGRAA
;
A
#
# COMPACT_ATOMS: atom_id res chain seq x y z
N MET A 1 -5.76 14.70 10.92
CA MET A 1 -6.34 15.98 11.39
C MET A 1 -6.39 17.04 10.30
N ALA A 2 -5.28 17.32 9.60
CA ALA A 2 -5.26 18.31 8.51
C ALA A 2 -6.15 17.91 7.32
N ALA A 3 -5.92 16.75 6.71
CA ALA A 3 -6.75 16.19 5.63
C ALA A 3 -8.23 16.05 6.01
N GLY A 4 -8.54 15.85 7.31
CA GLY A 4 -9.91 15.75 7.81
C GLY A 4 -10.77 16.98 7.50
N ARG A 5 -10.15 18.16 7.38
CA ARG A 5 -10.85 19.41 7.02
C ARG A 5 -11.22 19.49 5.54
N TRP A 6 -10.60 18.65 4.70
CA TRP A 6 -10.75 18.60 3.25
C TRP A 6 -11.66 17.46 2.76
N VAL A 7 -12.07 16.57 3.66
CA VAL A 7 -12.92 15.42 3.32
C VAL A 7 -14.21 15.90 2.65
N GLY A 8 -14.49 15.36 1.46
CA GLY A 8 -15.71 15.66 0.69
C GLY A 8 -15.73 17.02 0.00
N ARG A 9 -14.62 17.78 -0.01
CA ARG A 9 -14.56 19.12 -0.65
C ARG A 9 -14.25 19.11 -2.14
N GLY A 10 -14.02 17.95 -2.74
CA GLY A 10 -13.69 17.82 -4.16
C GLY A 10 -12.27 18.29 -4.54
N ASP A 11 -11.47 18.75 -3.58
CA ASP A 11 -10.10 19.20 -3.78
C ASP A 11 -9.11 18.17 -3.23
N LYS A 12 -8.41 17.49 -4.13
CA LYS A 12 -7.41 16.46 -3.79
C LYS A 12 -6.10 17.10 -3.36
N GLU A 13 -5.58 17.99 -4.20
CA GLU A 13 -4.26 18.62 -4.04
C GLU A 13 -4.21 19.47 -2.77
N GLY A 14 -5.27 20.23 -2.49
CA GLY A 14 -5.35 21.03 -1.27
C GLY A 14 -5.38 20.19 0.00
N GLY A 15 -6.08 19.05 -0.02
CA GLY A 15 -6.13 18.15 1.13
C GLY A 15 -4.84 17.36 1.34
N ASP A 16 -4.18 16.97 0.25
CA ASP A 16 -2.91 16.25 0.28
C ASP A 16 -1.77 17.15 0.73
N GLY A 17 -1.66 18.36 0.16
CA GLY A 17 -0.69 19.38 0.61
C GLY A 17 -0.83 19.70 2.09
N ALA A 18 -2.06 19.87 2.58
CA ALA A 18 -2.30 20.09 4.01
C ALA A 18 -1.87 18.89 4.89
N ALA A 19 -1.94 17.66 4.38
CA ALA A 19 -1.45 16.47 5.07
C ALA A 19 0.09 16.42 5.10
N VAL A 20 0.72 16.70 3.95
CA VAL A 20 2.18 16.80 3.81
C VAL A 20 2.76 17.82 4.79
N ASP A 21 2.20 19.04 4.81
CA ASP A 21 2.62 20.13 5.70
C ASP A 21 2.61 19.68 7.16
N ALA A 22 1.47 19.14 7.61
CA ALA A 22 1.27 18.75 9.00
C ALA A 22 2.17 17.58 9.42
N ILE A 23 2.40 16.61 8.53
CA ILE A 23 3.29 15.48 8.81
C ILE A 23 4.74 15.96 8.89
N ARG A 24 5.18 16.80 7.95
CA ARG A 24 6.55 17.34 7.92
C ARG A 24 6.87 18.18 9.14
N GLU A 25 5.95 19.04 9.57
CA GLU A 25 6.11 19.84 10.79
C GLU A 25 6.26 18.94 12.02
N LEU A 26 5.39 17.94 12.16
CA LEU A 26 5.40 17.06 13.32
C LEU A 26 6.63 16.15 13.35
N VAL A 27 7.01 15.53 12.23
CA VAL A 27 8.15 14.60 12.18
C VAL A 27 9.45 15.29 12.57
N ASN A 28 9.64 16.57 12.21
CA ASN A 28 10.82 17.35 12.58
C ASN A 28 10.92 17.69 14.08
N SER A 29 9.84 17.49 14.85
CA SER A 29 9.87 17.58 16.31
C SER A 29 10.25 16.27 17.01
N VAL A 30 10.31 15.15 16.27
CA VAL A 30 10.58 13.81 16.82
C VAL A 30 12.08 13.59 16.97
N SER A 31 12.49 12.94 18.07
CA SER A 31 13.86 12.48 18.30
C SER A 31 14.23 11.31 17.39
N MET A 32 14.66 11.64 16.15
CA MET A 32 15.09 10.68 15.13
C MET A 32 16.06 11.32 14.12
N ARG A 33 16.85 10.48 13.44
CA ARG A 33 17.62 10.82 12.23
C ARG A 33 17.07 10.03 11.04
N GLY A 34 15.94 10.48 10.50
CA GLY A 34 15.29 9.81 9.38
C GLY A 34 15.75 10.33 8.03
N VAL A 35 15.80 9.43 7.05
CA VAL A 35 15.89 9.79 5.63
C VAL A 35 14.63 9.29 4.94
N VAL A 36 13.94 10.18 4.23
CA VAL A 36 12.75 9.82 3.43
C VAL A 36 13.19 8.90 2.29
N VAL A 37 12.89 7.61 2.40
CA VAL A 37 13.12 6.63 1.32
C VAL A 37 11.90 6.57 0.40
N ILE A 38 10.72 6.87 0.94
CA ILE A 38 9.44 6.79 0.23
C ILE A 38 8.58 7.97 0.66
N GLY A 39 8.36 8.90 -0.25
CA GLY A 39 7.46 10.03 -0.01
C GLY A 39 6.73 10.48 -1.25
N GLU A 40 6.53 11.79 -1.35
CA GLU A 40 5.70 12.44 -2.38
C GLU A 40 6.34 12.33 -3.77
N GLY A 41 7.66 12.33 -3.87
CA GLY A 41 8.32 12.33 -5.16
C GLY A 41 9.84 12.48 -5.09
N GLU A 42 10.42 12.68 -6.26
CA GLU A 42 11.78 13.19 -6.37
C GLU A 42 11.81 14.68 -6.00
N LYS A 43 12.97 15.18 -5.57
CA LYS A 43 13.14 16.56 -5.09
C LYS A 43 12.63 17.64 -6.05
N ASP A 44 12.73 17.40 -7.35
CA ASP A 44 12.31 18.36 -8.38
C ASP A 44 10.78 18.43 -8.53
N ASP A 45 10.07 17.35 -8.18
CA ASP A 45 8.62 17.22 -8.34
C ASP A 45 7.87 17.41 -7.01
N ALA A 46 8.56 17.23 -5.87
CA ALA A 46 8.00 17.31 -4.54
C ALA A 46 8.78 18.31 -3.66
N PRO A 47 8.17 19.43 -3.25
CA PRO A 47 8.86 20.43 -2.41
C PRO A 47 9.10 19.96 -0.97
N MET A 48 8.39 18.91 -0.55
CA MET A 48 8.34 18.38 0.82
C MET A 48 8.16 16.88 0.81
N LEU A 49 8.76 16.22 1.80
CA LEU A 49 8.81 14.77 1.94
C LEU A 49 9.28 14.10 0.65
N TYR A 50 10.32 14.67 0.02
CA TYR A 50 10.92 14.11 -1.19
C TYR A 50 11.94 13.02 -0.85
N ASN A 51 12.19 12.11 -1.79
CA ASN A 51 13.17 11.05 -1.63
C ASN A 51 14.57 11.63 -1.33
N GLY A 52 15.14 11.24 -0.19
CA GLY A 52 16.41 11.73 0.33
C GLY A 52 16.31 12.92 1.29
N GLU A 53 15.12 13.45 1.57
CA GLU A 53 14.95 14.49 2.59
C GLU A 53 15.29 13.95 3.99
N GLU A 54 16.07 14.71 4.76
CA GLU A 54 16.34 14.43 6.18
C GLU A 54 15.18 14.94 7.03
N VAL A 55 14.69 14.10 7.94
CA VAL A 55 13.57 14.39 8.83
C VAL A 55 13.87 13.99 10.27
N GLY A 56 13.27 14.71 11.22
CA GLY A 56 13.56 14.57 12.65
C GLY A 56 14.41 15.69 13.20
N ASN A 57 14.61 15.69 14.52
CA ASN A 57 15.38 16.73 15.21
C ASN A 57 16.91 16.50 15.18
N GLY A 58 17.38 15.37 14.63
CA GLY A 58 18.80 15.03 14.58
C GLY A 58 19.32 14.10 15.70
N ASP A 59 18.51 13.79 16.71
CA ASP A 59 18.85 12.86 17.79
C ASP A 59 18.48 11.40 17.44
N GLY A 60 19.09 10.41 18.11
CA GLY A 60 18.74 8.98 17.93
C GLY A 60 19.46 8.30 16.76
N PRO A 61 19.20 7.02 16.47
CA PRO A 61 19.86 6.30 15.37
C PRO A 61 19.35 6.74 13.99
N GLU A 62 20.15 6.50 12.95
CA GLU A 62 19.73 6.67 11.56
C GLU A 62 18.66 5.64 11.18
N CYS A 63 17.62 6.07 10.47
CA CYS A 63 16.52 5.22 10.05
C CYS A 63 16.00 5.56 8.65
N ASP A 64 15.39 4.57 8.01
CA ASP A 64 14.58 4.78 6.81
C ASP A 64 13.20 5.27 7.23
N PHE A 65 12.71 6.31 6.56
CA PHE A 65 11.38 6.88 6.76
C PHE A 65 10.55 6.73 5.49
N ALA A 66 9.36 6.17 5.62
CA ALA A 66 8.37 6.09 4.54
C ALA A 66 7.08 6.79 4.98
N VAL A 67 6.45 7.50 4.06
CA VAL A 67 5.23 8.26 4.31
C VAL A 67 4.32 8.20 3.10
N ASP A 68 3.03 8.08 3.38
CA ASP A 68 1.93 8.25 2.43
C ASP A 68 0.89 9.12 3.14
N PRO A 69 0.95 10.46 2.94
CA PRO A 69 0.10 11.41 3.66
C PRO A 69 -1.37 11.05 3.56
N ILE A 70 -1.82 10.61 2.38
CA ILE A 70 -3.17 10.10 2.15
C ILE A 70 -3.16 8.93 1.15
N ASP A 71 -3.33 7.71 1.69
CA ASP A 71 -3.67 6.53 0.89
C ASP A 71 -5.11 6.64 0.38
N GLY A 72 -5.25 7.24 -0.81
CA GLY A 72 -6.51 7.53 -1.46
C GLY A 72 -6.94 8.99 -1.35
N THR A 73 -6.17 9.92 -1.93
CA THR A 73 -6.55 11.34 -2.06
C THR A 73 -7.93 11.52 -2.73
N THR A 74 -8.28 10.68 -3.71
CA THR A 74 -9.63 10.63 -4.30
C THR A 74 -10.71 10.24 -3.29
N LEU A 75 -10.41 9.30 -2.39
CA LEU A 75 -11.36 8.87 -1.36
C LEU A 75 -11.62 10.02 -0.40
N MET A 76 -10.54 10.68 0.05
CA MET A 76 -10.63 11.88 0.89
C MET A 76 -11.45 12.97 0.20
N SER A 77 -11.12 13.35 -1.03
CA SER A 77 -11.77 14.48 -1.71
C SER A 77 -13.26 14.22 -1.97
N LYS A 78 -13.67 12.95 -2.11
CA LYS A 78 -15.06 12.54 -2.33
C LYS A 78 -15.80 12.14 -1.05
N GLY A 79 -15.15 12.14 0.11
CA GLY A 79 -15.75 11.69 1.37
C GLY A 79 -16.07 10.19 1.40
N MET A 80 -15.31 9.39 0.63
CA MET A 80 -15.46 7.93 0.58
C MET A 80 -14.68 7.27 1.72
N PRO A 81 -15.10 6.08 2.19
CA PRO A 81 -14.42 5.36 3.26
C PRO A 81 -13.02 4.88 2.84
N ASN A 82 -12.22 4.49 3.84
CA ASN A 82 -10.89 3.85 3.70
C ASN A 82 -9.74 4.74 3.21
N ALA A 83 -9.91 6.07 3.22
CA ALA A 83 -8.76 6.98 3.18
C ALA A 83 -8.01 6.91 4.52
N ILE A 84 -6.71 6.60 4.49
CA ILE A 84 -5.85 6.57 5.68
C ILE A 84 -4.58 7.40 5.47
N SER A 85 -3.97 7.86 6.56
CA SER A 85 -2.64 8.50 6.54
C SER A 85 -1.63 7.54 7.15
N VAL A 86 -0.49 7.34 6.50
CA VAL A 86 0.45 6.25 6.82
C VAL A 86 1.87 6.79 6.95
N LEU A 87 2.58 6.31 7.97
CA LEU A 87 4.03 6.43 8.08
C LEU A 87 4.63 5.10 8.52
N ALA A 88 5.88 4.85 8.17
CA ALA A 88 6.65 3.71 8.63
C ALA A 88 8.11 4.11 8.86
N VAL A 89 8.74 3.46 9.84
CA VAL A 89 10.15 3.65 10.18
C VAL A 89 10.80 2.28 10.29
N ALA A 90 11.99 2.13 9.73
CA ALA A 90 12.80 0.93 9.82
C ALA A 90 14.27 1.29 10.01
N ASP A 91 15.10 0.31 10.40
CA ASP A 91 16.55 0.48 10.41
C ASP A 91 17.03 0.99 9.05
N ARG A 92 18.08 1.83 9.04
CA ARG A 92 18.60 2.42 7.81
C ARG A 92 18.97 1.33 6.78
N GLY A 93 18.49 1.48 5.55
CA GLY A 93 18.70 0.54 4.44
C GLY A 93 17.81 -0.72 4.49
N ALA A 94 16.87 -0.82 5.42
CA ALA A 94 15.96 -1.96 5.51
C ALA A 94 14.72 -1.82 4.60
N MET A 95 14.40 -0.62 4.11
CA MET A 95 13.32 -0.43 3.15
C MET A 95 13.78 -0.69 1.72
N PHE A 96 12.89 -1.31 0.93
CA PHE A 96 13.13 -1.52 -0.50
C PHE A 96 13.10 -0.19 -1.25
N ASP A 97 14.05 0.01 -2.18
CA ASP A 97 14.13 1.20 -3.02
C ASP A 97 12.97 1.22 -4.04
N PRO A 98 12.00 2.14 -3.91
CA PRO A 98 10.85 2.18 -4.81
C PRO A 98 11.15 2.80 -6.18
N SER A 99 12.35 3.36 -6.41
CA SER A 99 12.70 4.09 -7.63
C SER A 99 12.78 3.20 -8.88
N ALA A 100 13.05 1.90 -8.70
CA ALA A 100 13.27 0.96 -9.80
C ALA A 100 12.00 0.62 -10.60
N VAL A 101 10.82 0.63 -9.98
CA VAL A 101 9.57 0.20 -10.62
C VAL A 101 8.38 0.99 -10.06
N PHE A 102 7.49 1.50 -10.91
CA PHE A 102 6.30 2.25 -10.46
C PHE A 102 5.16 1.36 -9.95
N TYR A 103 5.03 0.14 -10.48
CA TYR A 103 3.98 -0.80 -10.12
C TYR A 103 4.55 -2.14 -9.68
N MET A 104 3.94 -2.75 -8.67
CA MET A 104 4.18 -4.14 -8.29
C MET A 104 2.88 -4.93 -8.29
N ASN A 105 2.96 -6.18 -8.76
CA ASN A 105 1.96 -7.21 -8.48
C ASN A 105 2.10 -7.65 -7.02
N LYS A 106 0.97 -7.76 -6.31
CA LYS A 106 0.92 -7.93 -4.86
C LYS A 106 -0.01 -9.08 -4.50
N ILE A 107 0.37 -9.85 -3.49
CA ILE A 107 -0.54 -10.73 -2.76
C ILE A 107 -0.21 -10.64 -1.26
N ALA A 108 -1.23 -10.50 -0.42
CA ALA A 108 -1.07 -10.39 1.02
C ALA A 108 -2.19 -11.09 1.78
N VAL A 109 -1.85 -11.74 2.90
CA VAL A 109 -2.75 -12.45 3.80
C VAL A 109 -2.29 -12.33 5.26
N GLY A 110 -3.19 -12.65 6.19
CA GLY A 110 -2.91 -12.76 7.62
C GLY A 110 -1.80 -13.75 8.00
N PRO A 111 -1.35 -13.71 9.26
CA PRO A 111 -0.19 -14.48 9.71
C PRO A 111 -0.46 -15.99 9.76
N ASP A 112 -1.74 -16.37 9.91
CA ASP A 112 -2.25 -17.74 9.87
C ASP A 112 -1.95 -18.43 8.53
N ALA A 113 -2.10 -17.73 7.41
CA ALA A 113 -1.92 -18.28 6.06
C ALA A 113 -0.68 -17.75 5.32
N ALA A 114 0.18 -17.01 6.00
CA ALA A 114 1.37 -16.38 5.43
C ALA A 114 2.31 -17.37 4.71
N HIS A 115 2.47 -18.56 5.28
CA HIS A 115 3.43 -19.57 4.84
C HIS A 115 3.00 -20.36 3.59
N VAL A 116 1.78 -20.17 3.09
CA VAL A 116 1.26 -20.86 1.90
C VAL A 116 1.14 -19.96 0.67
N LEU A 117 1.58 -18.71 0.75
CA LEU A 117 1.53 -17.80 -0.38
C LEU A 117 2.60 -18.10 -1.42
N ASP A 118 2.18 -18.15 -2.69
CA ASP A 118 3.05 -18.19 -3.86
C ASP A 118 2.52 -17.24 -4.93
N ILE A 119 3.13 -16.07 -5.07
CA ILE A 119 2.73 -15.06 -6.05
C ILE A 119 2.96 -15.49 -7.51
N THR A 120 3.76 -16.52 -7.74
CA THR A 120 4.04 -17.05 -9.09
C THR A 120 3.00 -18.07 -9.53
N ALA A 121 2.27 -18.67 -8.57
CA ALA A 121 1.16 -19.56 -8.83
C ALA A 121 -0.11 -18.80 -9.27
N PRO A 122 -1.04 -19.46 -9.99
CA PRO A 122 -2.35 -18.91 -10.28
C PRO A 122 -3.09 -18.45 -9.01
N ILE A 123 -3.89 -17.38 -9.10
CA ILE A 123 -4.64 -16.85 -7.96
C ILE A 123 -5.59 -17.89 -7.35
N SER A 124 -6.12 -18.80 -8.17
CA SER A 124 -7.02 -19.87 -7.75
C SER A 124 -6.35 -20.86 -6.78
N GLU A 125 -5.06 -21.13 -6.97
CA GLU A 125 -4.29 -22.01 -6.09
C GLU A 125 -4.04 -21.34 -4.74
N ASN A 126 -3.63 -20.06 -4.74
CA ASN A 126 -3.47 -19.27 -3.54
C ASN A 126 -4.77 -19.19 -2.73
N ILE A 127 -5.91 -18.93 -3.38
CA ILE A 127 -7.22 -18.88 -2.72
C ILE A 127 -7.53 -20.21 -2.05
N ARG A 128 -7.32 -21.35 -2.73
CA ARG A 128 -7.60 -22.67 -2.18
C ARG A 128 -6.67 -23.03 -1.03
N ALA A 129 -5.38 -22.70 -1.15
CA ALA A 129 -4.39 -22.95 -0.10
C ALA A 129 -4.72 -22.14 1.16
N VAL A 130 -5.00 -20.85 1.01
CA VAL A 130 -5.36 -19.96 2.13
C VAL A 130 -6.69 -20.39 2.76
N ALA A 131 -7.71 -20.71 1.95
CA ALA A 131 -9.00 -21.19 2.45
C ALA A 131 -8.84 -22.47 3.30
N LYS A 132 -8.01 -23.42 2.84
CA LYS A 132 -7.71 -24.65 3.56
C LYS A 132 -7.07 -24.38 4.92
N VAL A 133 -6.07 -23.49 4.99
CA VAL A 133 -5.39 -23.15 6.25
C VAL A 133 -6.32 -22.44 7.22
N LYS A 134 -7.22 -21.59 6.71
CA LYS A 134 -8.22 -20.88 7.51
C LYS A 134 -9.45 -21.73 7.88
N GLU A 135 -9.52 -22.98 7.42
CA GLU A 135 -10.68 -23.85 7.59
C GLU A 135 -11.99 -23.24 7.04
N LEU A 136 -11.88 -22.46 5.96
CA LEU A 136 -13.02 -21.82 5.29
C LEU A 136 -13.36 -22.54 3.99
N SER A 137 -14.63 -22.46 3.59
CA SER A 137 -14.99 -22.75 2.20
C SER A 137 -14.42 -21.65 1.31
N VAL A 138 -13.99 -22.02 0.09
CA VAL A 138 -13.57 -21.05 -0.93
C VAL A 138 -14.66 -19.99 -1.18
N ARG A 139 -15.94 -20.34 -1.03
CA ARG A 139 -17.06 -19.41 -1.22
C ARG A 139 -17.18 -18.35 -0.11
N ASP A 140 -16.57 -18.61 1.04
CA ASP A 140 -16.54 -17.68 2.17
C ASP A 140 -15.35 -16.73 2.11
N MET A 141 -14.33 -17.05 1.31
CA MET A 141 -13.16 -16.18 1.10
C MET A 141 -13.56 -14.86 0.45
N THR A 142 -12.99 -13.75 0.95
CA THR A 142 -13.11 -12.42 0.35
C THR A 142 -11.75 -11.88 -0.08
N VAL A 143 -11.60 -11.62 -1.38
CA VAL A 143 -10.38 -11.02 -1.97
C VAL A 143 -10.60 -9.53 -2.24
N CYS A 144 -9.77 -8.68 -1.65
CA CYS A 144 -9.73 -7.25 -1.92
C CYS A 144 -8.91 -6.98 -3.19
N ILE A 145 -9.46 -6.23 -4.14
CA ILE A 145 -8.84 -5.95 -5.44
C ILE A 145 -9.14 -4.51 -5.86
N LEU A 146 -8.13 -3.78 -6.36
CA LEU A 146 -8.36 -2.46 -6.97
C LEU A 146 -9.22 -2.60 -8.23
N ASP A 147 -10.31 -1.83 -8.32
CA ASP A 147 -11.16 -1.79 -9.50
C ASP A 147 -10.47 -1.03 -10.63
N ARG A 148 -9.82 -1.77 -11.52
CA ARG A 148 -9.02 -1.25 -12.62
C ARG A 148 -9.15 -2.16 -13.84
N PRO A 149 -9.13 -1.61 -15.08
CA PRO A 149 -9.15 -2.43 -16.30
C PRO A 149 -8.05 -3.49 -16.34
N ARG A 150 -6.85 -3.17 -15.83
CA ARG A 150 -5.71 -4.11 -15.73
C ARG A 150 -5.98 -5.34 -14.85
N HIS A 151 -7.02 -5.33 -14.02
CA HIS A 151 -7.40 -6.46 -13.15
C HIS A 151 -8.58 -7.26 -13.70
N ALA A 152 -9.05 -7.02 -14.92
CA ALA A 152 -10.19 -7.75 -15.48
C ALA A 152 -9.98 -9.27 -15.45
N GLN A 153 -8.78 -9.75 -15.84
CA GLN A 153 -8.46 -11.18 -15.80
C GLN A 153 -8.39 -11.70 -14.36
N LEU A 154 -7.71 -11.00 -13.46
CA LEU A 154 -7.64 -11.36 -12.05
C LEU A 154 -9.04 -11.46 -11.42
N ILE A 155 -9.91 -10.49 -11.67
CA ILE A 155 -11.30 -10.47 -11.18
C ILE A 155 -12.07 -11.67 -11.73
N HIS A 156 -11.91 -11.98 -13.02
CA HIS A 156 -12.51 -13.16 -13.63
C HIS A 156 -12.07 -14.44 -12.94
N ASP A 157 -10.75 -14.62 -12.71
CA ASP A 157 -10.19 -15.86 -12.18
C ASP A 157 -10.56 -16.08 -10.71
N VAL A 158 -10.63 -15.00 -9.92
CA VAL A 158 -11.13 -15.05 -8.54
C VAL A 158 -12.61 -15.46 -8.51
N ARG A 159 -13.44 -14.90 -9.39
CA ARG A 159 -14.86 -15.28 -9.51
C ARG A 159 -15.02 -16.73 -9.95
N ALA A 160 -14.24 -17.18 -10.93
CA ALA A 160 -14.25 -18.56 -11.43
C ALA A 160 -13.82 -19.56 -10.34
N THR A 161 -12.98 -19.14 -9.39
CA THR A 161 -12.61 -19.95 -8.22
C THR A 161 -13.77 -20.10 -7.23
N GLY A 162 -14.72 -19.17 -7.23
CA GLY A 162 -15.91 -19.18 -6.38
C GLY A 162 -15.82 -18.25 -5.15
N ALA A 163 -14.70 -17.53 -4.98
CA ALA A 163 -14.51 -16.57 -3.91
C ALA A 163 -15.24 -15.24 -4.17
N ARG A 164 -15.49 -14.49 -3.09
CA ARG A 164 -16.08 -13.14 -3.14
C ARG A 164 -14.99 -12.10 -3.41
N ILE A 165 -15.38 -10.96 -3.98
CA ILE A 165 -14.47 -9.84 -4.25
C ILE A 165 -14.97 -8.58 -3.56
N ARG A 166 -14.09 -7.91 -2.81
CA ARG A 166 -14.27 -6.53 -2.37
C ARG A 166 -13.50 -5.61 -3.32
N LEU A 167 -14.22 -5.00 -4.26
CA LEU A 167 -13.63 -4.00 -5.15
C LEU A 167 -13.41 -2.69 -4.41
N ILE A 168 -12.20 -2.14 -4.51
CA ILE A 168 -11.84 -0.83 -3.96
C ILE A 168 -11.37 0.10 -5.07
N THR A 169 -11.78 1.37 -5.02
CA THR A 169 -11.39 2.33 -6.06
C THR A 169 -9.99 2.88 -5.85
N ASP A 170 -9.51 2.97 -4.61
CA ASP A 170 -8.15 3.38 -4.24
C ASP A 170 -7.86 2.73 -2.86
N GLY A 171 -6.64 2.87 -2.33
CA GLY A 171 -6.36 2.45 -0.97
C GLY A 171 -5.84 1.02 -0.82
N ASP A 172 -4.78 0.63 -1.55
CA ASP A 172 -4.26 -0.74 -1.46
C ASP A 172 -3.39 -0.99 -0.22
N VAL A 173 -2.89 0.06 0.46
CA VAL A 173 -2.28 -0.08 1.80
C VAL A 173 -3.37 -0.43 2.82
N ALA A 174 -4.47 0.32 2.84
CA ALA A 174 -5.64 -0.01 3.66
C ALA A 174 -6.19 -1.41 3.34
N GLY A 175 -6.25 -1.77 2.04
CA GLY A 175 -6.66 -3.09 1.57
C GLY A 175 -5.78 -4.22 2.09
N ALA A 176 -4.45 -4.03 2.07
CA ALA A 176 -3.50 -5.01 2.59
C ALA A 176 -3.59 -5.18 4.10
N ILE A 177 -3.64 -4.06 4.85
CA ILE A 177 -3.79 -4.09 6.30
C ILE A 177 -5.09 -4.82 6.67
N SER A 178 -6.18 -4.57 5.93
CA SER A 178 -7.44 -5.28 6.11
C SER A 178 -7.27 -6.80 5.91
N ALA A 179 -6.63 -7.25 4.82
CA ALA A 179 -6.40 -8.68 4.56
C ALA A 179 -5.56 -9.39 5.65
N CYS A 180 -4.70 -8.62 6.30
CA CYS A 180 -3.81 -9.07 7.36
C CYS A 180 -4.45 -9.04 8.77
N ARG A 181 -5.60 -8.38 8.93
CA ARG A 181 -6.28 -8.25 10.23
C ARG A 181 -7.38 -9.31 10.39
N PRO A 182 -7.44 -9.98 11.56
CA PRO A 182 -8.57 -10.85 11.87
C PRO A 182 -9.87 -10.03 11.91
N GLU A 183 -10.98 -10.67 11.59
CA GLU A 183 -12.34 -10.10 11.67
C GLU A 183 -12.59 -8.85 10.80
N SER A 184 -11.72 -8.56 9.82
CA SER A 184 -11.87 -7.41 8.92
C SER A 184 -12.90 -7.64 7.80
N GLY A 185 -13.32 -8.90 7.59
CA GLY A 185 -14.11 -9.34 6.44
C GLY A 185 -13.33 -9.42 5.13
N THR A 186 -12.00 -9.31 5.15
CA THR A 186 -11.11 -9.51 4.00
C THR A 186 -10.05 -10.55 4.33
N ASP A 187 -9.91 -11.55 3.46
CA ASP A 187 -8.99 -12.67 3.69
C ASP A 187 -7.68 -12.56 2.92
N MET A 188 -7.71 -11.83 1.81
CA MET A 188 -6.59 -11.68 0.89
C MET A 188 -6.66 -10.33 0.17
N LEU A 189 -5.52 -9.71 -0.07
CA LEU A 189 -5.35 -8.66 -1.09
C LEU A 189 -4.66 -9.30 -2.31
N ALA A 190 -5.13 -8.99 -3.52
CA ALA A 190 -4.44 -9.39 -4.75
C ALA A 190 -4.49 -8.31 -5.83
N GLY A 191 -3.40 -8.18 -6.59
CA GLY A 191 -3.35 -7.39 -7.82
C GLY A 191 -2.21 -6.38 -7.88
N ILE A 192 -2.19 -5.61 -8.97
CA ILE A 192 -1.16 -4.63 -9.29
C ILE A 192 -1.52 -3.24 -8.74
N GLY A 193 -0.64 -2.73 -7.89
CA GLY A 193 -0.72 -1.39 -7.28
C GLY A 193 0.62 -0.68 -7.26
N GLY A 194 0.67 0.54 -6.73
CA GLY A 194 1.91 1.34 -6.72
C GLY A 194 3.00 0.71 -5.85
N THR A 195 4.26 0.76 -6.30
CA THR A 195 5.41 0.19 -5.57
C THR A 195 5.66 0.89 -4.24
N ARG A 196 5.49 2.22 -4.18
CA ARG A 196 5.60 3.01 -2.94
C ARG A 196 4.64 2.52 -1.85
N ARG A 197 3.48 2.00 -2.24
CA ARG A 197 2.42 1.46 -1.37
C ARG A 197 2.68 0.00 -0.93
N ALA A 198 3.87 -0.55 -1.13
CA ALA A 198 4.15 -1.99 -0.97
C ALA A 198 5.33 -2.34 -0.06
N SER A 199 6.21 -1.38 0.19
CA SER A 199 7.50 -1.51 0.87
C SER A 199 7.43 -1.39 2.39
N SER A 200 6.24 -1.15 2.95
CA SER A 200 5.99 -1.15 4.40
C SER A 200 5.14 -2.36 4.82
N PRO A 201 5.69 -3.59 4.84
CA PRO A 201 4.97 -4.74 5.36
C PRO A 201 4.83 -4.61 6.89
N PRO A 202 3.64 -4.86 7.46
CA PRO A 202 3.47 -4.87 8.91
C PRO A 202 4.21 -6.09 9.48
N ARG A 203 5.36 -5.86 10.13
CA ARG A 203 6.28 -6.89 10.67
C ARG A 203 5.66 -7.90 11.66
N ARG A 204 4.39 -7.76 12.05
CA ARG A 204 3.74 -8.60 13.07
C ARG A 204 2.36 -9.16 12.69
N SER A 205 1.85 -8.95 11.47
CA SER A 205 0.44 -9.28 11.16
C SER A 205 0.18 -9.99 9.83
N GLY A 206 1.18 -10.55 9.15
CA GLY A 206 0.94 -11.28 7.90
C GLY A 206 2.16 -11.41 7.01
N ALA A 207 1.95 -11.99 5.83
CA ALA A 207 2.96 -12.00 4.77
C ALA A 207 2.46 -11.25 3.53
N TRP A 208 3.43 -10.66 2.83
CA TRP A 208 3.26 -9.95 1.58
C TRP A 208 4.31 -10.45 0.60
N ALA A 209 3.88 -10.78 -0.62
CA ALA A 209 4.79 -11.00 -1.74
C ALA A 209 4.54 -9.95 -2.82
N GLY A 210 5.62 -9.43 -3.39
CA GLY A 210 5.61 -8.42 -4.45
C GLY A 210 6.53 -8.82 -5.60
N HIS A 211 6.04 -8.71 -6.84
CA HIS A 211 6.88 -8.79 -8.04
C HIS A 211 6.71 -7.53 -8.89
N PRO A 212 7.75 -7.07 -9.62
CA PRO A 212 7.61 -6.00 -10.59
C PRO A 212 6.42 -6.23 -11.53
N GLY A 213 5.50 -5.27 -11.58
CA GLY A 213 4.38 -5.30 -12.51
C GLY A 213 4.78 -4.71 -13.86
N PRO A 214 4.08 -5.06 -14.96
CA PRO A 214 4.33 -4.42 -16.24
C PRO A 214 4.13 -2.91 -16.11
N ALA A 215 5.17 -2.15 -16.44
CA ALA A 215 5.06 -0.71 -16.60
C ALA A 215 4.01 -0.40 -17.68
N GLY A 216 3.00 0.41 -17.33
CA GLY A 216 2.15 1.04 -18.35
C GLY A 216 3.02 1.83 -19.33
N ALA A 217 2.46 2.25 -20.47
CA ALA A 217 3.20 2.90 -21.56
C ALA A 217 4.10 4.09 -21.15
N GLN A 218 3.88 4.69 -19.97
CA GLN A 218 4.71 5.77 -19.41
C GLN A 218 5.97 5.33 -18.64
N GLY A 219 6.13 4.05 -18.28
CA GLY A 219 7.24 3.59 -17.42
C GLY A 219 8.37 2.84 -18.12
N ARG A 220 8.31 2.66 -19.45
CA ARG A 220 9.35 1.92 -20.21
C ARG A 220 10.67 2.70 -20.39
N GLY A 221 10.67 4.02 -20.14
CA GLY A 221 11.83 4.88 -20.42
C GLY A 221 12.87 5.00 -19.30
N ARG A 222 12.63 4.40 -18.12
CA ARG A 222 13.53 4.57 -16.95
C ARG A 222 14.20 3.29 -16.46
N ALA A 223 13.93 2.14 -17.09
CA ALA A 223 14.46 0.83 -16.68
C ALA A 223 15.55 0.29 -17.64
N ALA A 224 16.31 1.17 -18.29
CA ALA A 224 17.48 0.84 -19.10
C ALA A 224 18.68 1.69 -18.68
#